data_AF-A0AA90Q2W7-F1
#
_entry.id   AF-A0AA90Q2W7-F1
#
_cell.length_a   1.000
_cell.length_b   1.000
_cell.length_c   1.000
_cell.angle_alpha   90.00
_cell.angle_beta   90.00
_cell.angle_gamma   90.00
#
_symmetry.space_group_name_H-M   'P 1'
#
loop_
_entity.id
_entity.type
_entity.pdbx_description
1 polymer ?
#
loop_
_entity_poly.entity_id
_entity_poly.type
_entity_poly.pdbx_seq_one_letter_code
_entity_poly.pdbx_strand_id
1 'polypeptide(L)'
;MKITPHNTSINDKTSTNQSLSKRLESQNNSPIGSKAKPLAKNEDSVVINENELSKSTKEINNTIGALQIAIKGMNKISQDAETLLKNSKEIHSKNSQVSQTALKESENIKSDISKIFDTSTFGGENVFSKKYSLIEPKIKFQANSINPDRIEIKNTKNLADFIKDLNLQKKYAKEAIETLSDKVGNVLPATDEKYEALDKNALNKDQFKASHNTEGITLERLTKLLG
;
A
#
# COMPACT_ATOMS: atom_id res chain seq x y z
N MET A 1 18.05 -35.61 3.95
CA MET A 1 18.88 -35.77 5.17
C MET A 1 18.13 -35.11 6.31
N LYS A 2 17.91 -35.83 7.43
CA LYS A 2 17.25 -35.34 8.65
C LYS A 2 18.33 -34.81 9.60
N ILE A 3 18.14 -33.62 10.16
CA ILE A 3 19.00 -33.07 11.21
C ILE A 3 18.18 -33.04 12.50
N THR A 4 18.62 -33.82 13.49
CA THR A 4 18.02 -33.93 14.83
C THR A 4 18.91 -33.18 15.81
N PRO A 5 18.38 -32.40 16.77
CA PRO A 5 19.21 -31.71 17.75
C PRO A 5 19.66 -32.65 18.87
N HIS A 6 20.96 -32.62 19.20
CA HIS A 6 21.51 -33.29 20.37
C HIS A 6 21.31 -32.43 21.62
N ASN A 7 20.59 -33.00 22.59
CA ASN A 7 20.42 -32.52 23.94
C ASN A 7 21.54 -33.09 24.82
N THR A 8 22.44 -32.24 25.33
CA THR A 8 23.37 -32.62 26.40
C THR A 8 22.86 -32.08 27.73
N SER A 9 22.30 -33.01 28.49
CA SER A 9 21.97 -32.87 29.92
C SER A 9 23.26 -32.72 30.72
N ILE A 10 23.39 -31.62 31.48
CA ILE A 10 24.32 -31.54 32.61
C ILE A 10 23.46 -31.27 33.83
N ASN A 11 23.28 -32.32 34.62
CA ASN A 11 22.66 -32.28 35.92
C ASN A 11 23.78 -32.58 36.91
N ASP A 12 24.25 -31.56 37.64
CA ASP A 12 24.93 -31.79 38.91
C ASP A 12 24.46 -30.75 39.92
N LYS A 13 23.71 -31.27 40.90
CA LYS A 13 23.25 -30.55 42.08
C LYS A 13 24.37 -30.58 43.12
N THR A 14 24.99 -29.45 43.41
CA THR A 14 25.43 -29.12 44.78
C THR A 14 25.53 -27.61 44.96
N SER A 15 24.91 -27.16 46.05
CA SER A 15 24.79 -25.78 46.51
C SER A 15 26.12 -25.01 46.58
N THR A 16 26.14 -23.77 46.07
CA THR A 16 26.64 -22.62 46.85
C THR A 16 26.07 -21.29 46.31
N ASN A 17 25.00 -20.81 46.97
CA ASN A 17 24.47 -19.44 46.84
C ASN A 17 25.42 -18.40 47.49
N GLN A 18 26.67 -18.28 47.03
CA GLN A 18 27.63 -17.32 47.63
C GLN A 18 28.44 -16.47 46.62
N SER A 19 28.19 -16.55 45.32
CA SER A 19 28.98 -15.80 44.33
C SER A 19 28.31 -14.56 43.74
N LEU A 20 27.01 -14.31 43.99
CA LEU A 20 26.29 -13.17 43.41
C LEU A 20 26.27 -11.91 44.29
N SER A 21 26.39 -12.03 45.62
CA SER A 21 26.36 -10.86 46.52
C SER A 21 27.70 -10.14 46.62
N LYS A 22 28.82 -10.79 46.31
CA LYS A 22 30.17 -10.18 46.41
C LYS A 22 30.58 -9.30 45.21
N ARG A 23 29.79 -9.28 44.13
CA ARG A 23 30.08 -8.44 42.96
C ARG A 23 29.42 -7.06 43.00
N LEU A 24 28.50 -6.84 43.96
CA LEU A 24 27.74 -5.60 44.11
C LEU A 24 28.36 -4.59 45.11
N GLU A 25 29.40 -4.95 45.86
CA GLU A 25 29.96 -4.08 46.91
C GLU A 25 31.35 -3.47 46.60
N SER A 26 31.94 -3.73 45.43
CA SER A 26 33.30 -3.27 45.10
C SER A 26 33.39 -2.09 44.12
N GLN A 27 32.37 -1.24 44.01
CA GLN A 27 32.46 0.00 43.21
C GLN A 27 31.92 1.27 43.90
N ASN A 28 31.84 1.28 45.23
CA ASN A 28 31.71 2.54 45.98
C ASN A 28 33.09 3.09 46.32
N ASN A 29 33.73 3.78 45.36
CA ASN A 29 34.60 4.94 45.59
C ASN A 29 35.20 5.44 44.28
N SER A 30 34.53 6.39 43.63
CA SER A 30 35.17 7.44 42.85
C SER A 30 34.25 8.67 42.78
N PRO A 31 34.81 9.90 42.79
CA PRO A 31 34.05 11.10 43.09
C PRO A 31 33.24 11.60 41.89
N ILE A 32 32.01 12.00 42.23
CA ILE A 32 31.09 12.94 41.58
C ILE A 32 31.75 13.80 40.49
N GLY A 33 31.27 13.69 39.24
CA GLY A 33 31.76 14.58 38.19
C GLY A 33 31.33 14.34 36.75
N SER A 34 30.15 13.78 36.46
CA SER A 34 29.53 14.07 35.16
C SER A 34 28.02 13.92 35.27
N LYS A 35 27.29 15.02 35.03
CA LYS A 35 25.84 14.98 34.90
C LYS A 35 25.53 14.06 33.72
N ALA A 36 24.96 12.90 34.00
CA ALA A 36 24.38 12.05 32.97
C ALA A 36 23.35 12.91 32.21
N LYS A 37 23.60 13.10 30.90
CA LYS A 37 22.62 13.73 30.01
C LYS A 37 21.31 12.94 30.14
N PRO A 38 20.15 13.61 30.24
CA PRO A 38 18.88 12.91 30.20
C PRO A 38 18.83 12.11 28.90
N LEU A 39 18.72 10.79 29.03
CA LEU A 39 18.52 9.88 27.89
C LEU A 39 17.22 10.33 27.22
N ALA A 40 17.36 10.90 26.02
CA ALA A 40 16.23 11.18 25.17
C ALA A 40 15.41 9.89 25.02
N LYS A 41 14.09 10.01 25.10
CA LYS A 41 13.13 8.95 24.81
C LYS A 41 13.42 8.41 23.40
N ASN A 42 14.32 7.46 23.28
CA ASN A 42 14.41 6.61 22.11
C ASN A 42 13.34 5.55 22.32
N GLU A 43 12.19 5.85 21.72
CA GLU A 43 11.14 4.90 21.43
C GLU A 43 11.77 3.61 20.86
N ASP A 44 11.22 2.44 21.21
CA ASP A 44 11.63 1.10 20.77
C ASP A 44 11.52 0.88 19.23
N SER A 45 11.59 1.94 18.42
CA SER A 45 11.49 1.93 16.97
C SER A 45 12.89 1.94 16.34
N VAL A 46 13.31 0.77 15.84
CA VAL A 46 14.42 0.69 14.88
C VAL A 46 13.98 1.44 13.62
N VAL A 47 14.70 2.51 13.26
CA VAL A 47 14.49 3.20 11.99
C VAL A 47 15.12 2.35 10.91
N ILE A 48 14.28 1.62 10.17
CA ILE A 48 14.69 0.91 8.96
C ILE A 48 14.75 1.96 7.85
N ASN A 49 15.94 2.21 7.31
CA ASN A 49 16.07 3.02 6.10
C ASN A 49 15.39 2.24 4.96
N GLU A 50 14.27 2.74 4.45
CA GLU A 50 13.59 2.13 3.30
C GLU A 50 14.59 2.06 2.13
N ASN A 51 14.94 0.83 1.71
CA ASN A 51 15.74 0.63 0.50
C ASN A 51 14.93 1.15 -0.71
N GLU A 52 15.59 1.79 -1.68
CA GLU A 52 14.97 2.26 -2.94
C GLU A 52 14.15 1.16 -3.63
N LEU A 53 14.59 -0.10 -3.51
CA LEU A 53 13.85 -1.27 -3.97
C LEU A 53 12.46 -1.40 -3.31
N SER A 54 12.40 -1.25 -1.99
CA SER A 54 11.16 -1.32 -1.21
C SER A 54 10.21 -0.17 -1.55
N LYS A 55 10.77 1.03 -1.72
CA LYS A 55 10.02 2.23 -2.13
C LYS A 55 9.42 2.07 -3.53
N SER A 56 10.23 1.63 -4.50
CA SER A 56 9.77 1.35 -5.87
C SER A 56 8.71 0.25 -5.90
N THR A 57 8.89 -0.83 -5.13
CA THR A 57 7.91 -1.93 -5.09
C THR A 57 6.58 -1.48 -4.49
N LYS A 58 6.62 -0.68 -3.42
CA LYS A 58 5.44 -0.08 -2.78
C LYS A 58 4.71 0.86 -3.74
N GLU A 59 5.45 1.71 -4.46
CA GLU A 59 4.88 2.60 -5.48
C GLU A 59 4.19 1.82 -6.60
N ILE A 60 4.84 0.77 -7.12
CA ILE A 60 4.26 -0.08 -8.16
C ILE A 60 2.99 -0.79 -7.66
N ASN A 61 3.02 -1.40 -6.47
CA ASN A 61 1.86 -2.08 -5.89
C ASN A 61 0.68 -1.12 -5.65
N ASN A 62 0.97 0.09 -5.15
CA ASN A 62 -0.04 1.13 -5.00
C ASN A 62 -0.63 1.55 -6.36
N THR A 63 0.21 1.62 -7.39
CA THR A 63 -0.22 1.96 -8.75
C THR A 63 -1.11 0.86 -9.34
N ILE A 64 -0.75 -0.40 -9.15
CA ILE A 64 -1.59 -1.55 -9.54
C ILE A 64 -2.94 -1.48 -8.82
N GLY A 65 -2.94 -1.23 -7.51
CA GLY A 65 -4.17 -1.06 -6.74
C GLY A 65 -5.07 0.07 -7.25
N ALA A 66 -4.48 1.22 -7.57
CA ALA A 66 -5.20 2.35 -8.17
C ALA A 66 -5.78 2.01 -9.55
N LEU A 67 -5.02 1.33 -10.42
CA LEU A 67 -5.49 0.87 -11.73
C LEU A 67 -6.64 -0.14 -11.62
N GLN A 68 -6.59 -1.04 -10.64
CA GLN A 68 -7.69 -1.99 -10.38
C GLN A 68 -8.98 -1.27 -9.95
N ILE A 69 -8.88 -0.26 -9.09
CA ILE A 69 -10.04 0.58 -8.73
C ILE A 69 -10.54 1.34 -9.97
N ALA A 70 -9.66 1.92 -10.77
CA ALA A 70 -10.04 2.60 -12.01
C ALA A 70 -10.79 1.66 -12.97
N ILE A 71 -10.32 0.41 -13.15
CA ILE A 71 -11.02 -0.60 -13.97
C ILE A 71 -12.41 -0.91 -13.40
N LYS A 72 -12.54 -1.09 -12.08
CA LYS A 72 -13.84 -1.31 -11.44
C LYS A 72 -14.80 -0.13 -11.67
N GLY A 73 -14.31 1.11 -11.52
CA GLY A 73 -15.07 2.33 -11.82
C GLY A 73 -15.50 2.39 -13.28
N MET A 74 -14.57 2.17 -14.22
CA MET A 74 -14.86 2.15 -15.65
C MET A 74 -15.84 1.04 -16.05
N ASN A 75 -15.85 -0.11 -15.37
CA ASN A 75 -16.83 -1.16 -15.64
C ASN A 75 -18.26 -0.70 -15.29
N LYS A 76 -18.44 -0.06 -14.13
CA LYS A 76 -19.75 0.51 -13.75
C LYS A 76 -20.17 1.62 -14.70
N ILE A 77 -19.27 2.56 -14.99
CA ILE A 77 -19.54 3.65 -15.95
C ILE A 77 -19.93 3.09 -17.33
N SER A 78 -19.34 1.97 -17.76
CA SER A 78 -19.71 1.32 -19.03
C SER A 78 -21.13 0.78 -19.03
N GLN A 79 -21.55 0.13 -17.95
CA GLN A 79 -22.91 -0.40 -17.81
C GLN A 79 -23.94 0.73 -17.80
N ASP A 80 -23.62 1.80 -17.07
CA ASP A 80 -24.44 3.01 -17.00
C ASP A 80 -24.52 3.71 -18.38
N ALA A 81 -23.39 3.83 -19.09
CA ALA A 81 -23.34 4.42 -20.43
C ALA A 81 -24.09 3.59 -21.49
N GLU A 82 -24.07 2.26 -21.39
CA GLU A 82 -24.88 1.38 -22.25
C GLU A 82 -26.38 1.60 -22.01
N THR A 83 -26.78 1.79 -20.75
CA THR A 83 -28.17 2.16 -20.40
C THR A 83 -28.52 3.54 -20.96
N LEU A 84 -27.63 4.52 -20.85
CA LEU A 84 -27.82 5.83 -21.48
C LEU A 84 -28.00 5.71 -23.00
N LEU A 85 -27.23 4.86 -23.68
CA LEU A 85 -27.35 4.66 -25.12
C LEU A 85 -28.72 4.08 -25.50
N LYS A 86 -29.27 3.17 -24.67
CA LYS A 86 -30.62 2.64 -24.85
C LYS A 86 -31.66 3.74 -24.64
N ASN A 87 -31.58 4.47 -23.52
CA ASN A 87 -32.51 5.53 -23.17
C ASN A 87 -32.49 6.69 -24.19
N SER A 88 -31.32 6.98 -24.77
CA SER A 88 -31.17 7.98 -25.84
C SER A 88 -32.07 7.70 -27.05
N LYS A 89 -32.28 6.43 -27.40
CA LYS A 89 -33.22 6.05 -28.48
C LYS A 89 -34.68 6.26 -28.07
N GLU A 90 -35.00 5.98 -26.80
CA GLU A 90 -36.34 6.12 -26.24
C GLU A 90 -36.74 7.60 -26.03
N ILE A 91 -35.77 8.49 -25.78
CA ILE A 91 -35.99 9.94 -25.69
C ILE A 91 -36.57 10.50 -26.99
N HIS A 92 -36.19 9.95 -28.15
CA HIS A 92 -36.71 10.35 -29.46
C HIS A 92 -38.03 9.66 -29.84
N SER A 93 -38.65 8.92 -28.90
CA SER A 93 -39.94 8.26 -29.12
C SER A 93 -41.08 9.27 -29.32
N LYS A 94 -42.05 8.92 -30.18
CA LYS A 94 -43.29 9.69 -30.36
C LYS A 94 -44.21 9.65 -29.12
N ASN A 95 -43.98 8.73 -28.19
CA ASN A 95 -44.71 8.64 -26.93
C ASN A 95 -44.07 9.59 -25.89
N SER A 96 -44.79 10.65 -25.53
CA SER A 96 -44.31 11.70 -24.61
C SER A 96 -43.98 11.17 -23.22
N GLN A 97 -44.75 10.22 -22.69
CA GLN A 97 -44.52 9.65 -21.36
C GLN A 97 -43.25 8.77 -21.33
N VAL A 98 -43.01 7.99 -22.39
CA VAL A 98 -41.79 7.19 -22.55
C VAL A 98 -40.57 8.11 -22.68
N SER A 99 -40.66 9.13 -23.54
CA SER A 99 -39.59 10.11 -23.72
C SER A 99 -39.21 10.83 -22.42
N GLN A 100 -40.21 11.29 -21.66
CA GLN A 100 -39.97 12.00 -20.39
C GLN A 100 -39.37 11.09 -19.30
N THR A 101 -39.82 9.83 -19.24
CA THR A 101 -39.29 8.84 -18.29
C THR A 101 -37.82 8.53 -18.61
N ALA A 102 -37.52 8.23 -19.89
CA ALA A 102 -36.16 7.96 -20.34
C ALA A 102 -35.21 9.15 -20.12
N LEU A 103 -35.71 10.39 -20.29
CA LEU A 103 -34.93 11.59 -20.03
C LEU A 103 -34.56 11.72 -18.54
N LYS A 104 -35.53 11.56 -17.64
CA LYS A 104 -35.31 11.65 -16.19
C LYS A 104 -34.36 10.56 -15.69
N GLU A 105 -34.53 9.33 -16.18
CA GLU A 105 -33.64 8.22 -15.86
C GLU A 105 -32.21 8.50 -16.35
N SER A 106 -32.06 9.06 -17.55
CA SER A 106 -30.75 9.40 -18.12
C SER A 106 -30.01 10.48 -17.33
N GLU A 107 -30.72 11.48 -16.81
CA GLU A 107 -30.13 12.50 -15.92
C GLU A 107 -29.59 11.87 -14.62
N ASN A 108 -30.34 10.95 -14.02
CA ASN A 108 -29.89 10.21 -12.83
C ASN A 108 -28.64 9.38 -13.12
N ILE A 109 -28.64 8.63 -14.22
CA ILE A 109 -27.50 7.79 -14.62
C ILE A 109 -26.26 8.66 -14.91
N LYS A 110 -26.42 9.82 -15.56
CA LYS A 110 -25.31 10.76 -15.79
C LYS A 110 -24.72 11.27 -14.46
N SER A 111 -25.57 11.56 -13.48
CA SER A 111 -25.15 11.92 -12.12
C SER A 111 -24.38 10.79 -11.45
N ASP A 112 -24.84 9.54 -11.58
CA ASP A 112 -24.17 8.37 -11.01
C ASP A 112 -22.81 8.11 -11.65
N ILE A 113 -22.68 8.26 -12.97
CA ILE A 113 -21.39 8.20 -13.67
C ILE A 113 -20.40 9.23 -13.11
N SER A 114 -20.86 10.48 -12.95
CA SER A 114 -20.03 11.56 -12.41
C SER A 114 -19.60 11.25 -10.98
N LYS A 115 -20.52 10.74 -10.16
CA LYS A 115 -20.22 10.31 -8.79
C LYS A 115 -19.20 9.17 -8.77
N ILE A 116 -19.31 8.16 -9.64
CA ILE A 116 -18.33 7.06 -9.71
C ILE A 116 -16.95 7.61 -10.06
N PHE A 117 -16.89 8.54 -11.01
CA PHE A 117 -15.64 9.19 -11.40
C PHE A 117 -15.01 9.98 -10.23
N ASP A 118 -15.80 10.76 -9.50
CA ASP A 118 -15.30 11.61 -8.41
C ASP A 118 -14.92 10.82 -7.15
N THR A 119 -15.65 9.73 -6.87
CA THR A 119 -15.50 8.97 -5.61
C THR A 119 -14.57 7.75 -5.71
N SER A 120 -14.08 7.42 -6.91
CA SER A 120 -13.14 6.31 -7.09
C SER A 120 -11.74 6.70 -6.57
N THR A 121 -11.45 6.37 -5.32
CA THR A 121 -10.18 6.71 -4.66
C THR A 121 -9.35 5.49 -4.27
N PHE A 122 -8.03 5.60 -4.34
CA PHE A 122 -7.07 4.65 -3.76
C PHE A 122 -6.07 5.42 -2.89
N GLY A 123 -5.94 5.06 -1.61
CA GLY A 123 -5.04 5.76 -0.68
C GLY A 123 -5.43 7.22 -0.43
N GLY A 124 -6.71 7.57 -0.54
CA GLY A 124 -7.21 8.94 -0.37
C GLY A 124 -7.11 9.83 -1.62
N GLU A 125 -6.52 9.33 -2.71
CA GLU A 125 -6.39 10.07 -3.97
C GLU A 125 -7.33 9.52 -5.04
N ASN A 126 -7.92 10.40 -5.86
CA ASN A 126 -8.77 9.99 -6.97
C ASN A 126 -7.93 9.26 -8.05
N VAL A 127 -8.41 8.10 -8.50
CA VAL A 127 -7.67 7.25 -9.45
C VAL A 127 -7.71 7.78 -10.88
N PHE A 128 -8.70 8.62 -11.21
CA PHE A 128 -8.88 9.25 -12.52
C PHE A 128 -8.13 10.58 -12.67
N SER A 129 -7.74 11.22 -11.57
CA SER A 129 -6.89 12.41 -11.61
C SER A 129 -5.39 12.10 -11.74
N LYS A 130 -4.98 10.84 -11.58
CA LYS A 130 -3.57 10.42 -11.63
C LYS A 130 -3.02 10.36 -13.05
N LYS A 131 -1.74 10.77 -13.20
CA LYS A 131 -0.96 10.63 -14.43
C LYS A 131 -0.03 9.41 -14.35
N TYR A 132 -0.55 8.24 -14.71
CA TYR A 132 0.17 6.97 -14.62
C TYR A 132 1.43 6.90 -15.51
N SER A 133 1.48 7.67 -16.60
CA SER A 133 2.65 7.77 -17.47
C SER A 133 3.87 8.40 -16.80
N LEU A 134 3.70 9.14 -15.68
CA LEU A 134 4.83 9.66 -14.89
C LEU A 134 5.52 8.57 -14.08
N ILE A 135 4.81 7.48 -13.76
CA ILE A 135 5.32 6.35 -12.98
C ILE A 135 6.06 5.36 -13.90
N GLU A 136 5.47 5.08 -15.06
CA GLU A 136 6.09 4.26 -16.09
C GLU A 136 5.71 4.80 -17.48
N PRO A 137 6.66 5.33 -18.27
CA PRO A 137 6.38 5.94 -19.57
C PRO A 137 5.71 5.02 -20.58
N LYS A 138 5.84 3.69 -20.42
CA LYS A 138 5.19 2.69 -21.27
C LYS A 138 3.67 2.58 -21.03
N ILE A 139 3.16 3.12 -19.92
CA ILE A 139 1.72 3.09 -19.61
C ILE A 139 0.96 4.04 -20.54
N LYS A 140 0.10 3.46 -21.38
CA LYS A 140 -0.78 4.20 -22.32
C LYS A 140 -2.09 4.65 -21.71
N PHE A 141 -2.42 4.18 -20.50
CA PHE A 141 -3.66 4.53 -19.82
C PHE A 141 -3.69 6.02 -19.48
N GLN A 142 -4.69 6.73 -20.00
CA GLN A 142 -4.90 8.15 -19.83
C GLN A 142 -6.19 8.38 -19.04
N ALA A 143 -6.08 8.39 -17.72
CA ALA A 143 -7.24 8.47 -16.85
C ALA A 143 -8.04 9.79 -17.05
N ASN A 144 -7.34 10.88 -17.36
CA ASN A 144 -7.90 12.19 -17.68
C ASN A 144 -8.63 12.27 -19.03
N SER A 145 -8.48 11.27 -19.92
CA SER A 145 -9.23 11.24 -21.17
C SER A 145 -10.70 10.85 -20.93
N ILE A 146 -10.98 10.20 -19.81
CA ILE A 146 -12.34 9.86 -19.37
C ILE A 146 -12.91 11.12 -18.74
N ASN A 147 -13.91 11.72 -19.38
CA ASN A 147 -14.57 12.92 -18.87
C ASN A 147 -16.11 12.73 -18.92
N PRO A 148 -16.77 12.53 -17.77
CA PRO A 148 -18.22 12.47 -17.65
C PRO A 148 -18.97 13.70 -18.19
N ASP A 149 -18.36 14.89 -18.15
CA ASP A 149 -19.00 16.13 -18.61
C ASP A 149 -19.30 16.11 -20.11
N ARG A 150 -18.52 15.33 -20.88
CA ARG A 150 -18.72 15.17 -22.32
C ARG A 150 -19.92 14.31 -22.69
N ILE A 151 -20.61 13.71 -21.73
CA ILE A 151 -21.76 12.85 -21.96
C ILE A 151 -22.99 13.69 -22.33
N GLU A 152 -23.49 13.48 -23.55
CA GLU A 152 -24.71 14.08 -24.07
C GLU A 152 -25.82 13.02 -24.16
N ILE A 153 -26.75 13.02 -23.20
CA ILE A 153 -27.81 11.99 -23.07
C ILE A 153 -28.72 11.85 -24.31
N LYS A 154 -28.87 12.91 -25.11
CA LYS A 154 -29.71 12.91 -26.33
C LYS A 154 -28.97 12.45 -27.58
N ASN A 155 -27.64 12.33 -27.51
CA ASN A 155 -26.76 12.09 -28.65
C ASN A 155 -26.20 10.67 -28.60
N THR A 156 -26.82 9.77 -29.37
CA THR A 156 -26.42 8.36 -29.44
C THR A 156 -24.99 8.16 -29.94
N LYS A 157 -24.51 9.03 -30.85
CA LYS A 157 -23.14 8.95 -31.37
C LYS A 157 -22.12 9.31 -30.29
N ASN A 158 -22.35 10.40 -29.56
CA ASN A 158 -21.52 10.80 -28.43
C ASN A 158 -21.40 9.68 -27.39
N LEU A 159 -22.52 9.04 -27.04
CA LEU A 159 -22.56 7.93 -26.09
C LEU A 159 -21.78 6.70 -26.60
N ALA A 160 -21.94 6.36 -27.88
CA ALA A 160 -21.20 5.25 -28.49
C ALA A 160 -19.69 5.49 -28.54
N ASP A 161 -19.27 6.71 -28.91
CA ASP A 161 -17.87 7.12 -28.93
C ASP A 161 -17.28 7.11 -27.51
N PHE A 162 -18.03 7.60 -26.51
CA PHE A 162 -17.63 7.55 -25.11
C PHE A 162 -17.42 6.11 -24.60
N ILE A 163 -18.34 5.19 -24.90
CA ILE A 163 -18.21 3.77 -24.52
C ILE A 163 -16.98 3.14 -25.19
N LYS A 164 -16.73 3.47 -26.46
CA LYS A 164 -15.56 2.97 -27.20
C LYS A 164 -14.25 3.45 -26.55
N ASP A 165 -14.16 4.72 -26.22
CA ASP A 165 -12.99 5.31 -25.56
C ASP A 165 -12.81 4.71 -24.15
N LEU A 166 -13.89 4.53 -23.39
CA LEU A 166 -13.85 3.91 -22.07
C LEU A 166 -13.34 2.46 -22.14
N ASN A 167 -13.78 1.69 -23.14
CA ASN A 167 -13.29 0.32 -23.36
C ASN A 167 -11.82 0.28 -23.77
N LEU A 168 -11.37 1.25 -24.57
CA LEU A 168 -9.95 1.39 -24.92
C LEU A 168 -9.11 1.70 -23.68
N GLN A 169 -9.55 2.62 -22.83
CA GLN A 169 -8.86 2.95 -21.58
C GLN A 169 -8.85 1.78 -20.60
N LYS A 170 -9.93 1.00 -20.50
CA LYS A 170 -9.96 -0.26 -19.74
C LYS A 170 -8.90 -1.25 -20.22
N LYS A 171 -8.74 -1.40 -21.53
CA LYS A 171 -7.68 -2.26 -22.11
C LYS A 171 -6.29 -1.75 -21.71
N TYR A 172 -6.02 -0.46 -21.86
CA TYR A 172 -4.74 0.12 -21.47
C TYR A 172 -4.46 0.03 -19.97
N ALA A 173 -5.48 0.14 -19.11
CA ALA A 173 -5.31 -0.06 -17.67
C ALA A 173 -4.91 -1.51 -17.33
N LYS A 174 -5.45 -2.50 -18.05
CA LYS A 174 -5.04 -3.92 -17.88
C LYS A 174 -3.61 -4.15 -18.35
N GLU A 175 -3.25 -3.66 -19.53
CA GLU A 175 -1.88 -3.74 -20.05
C GLU A 175 -0.86 -3.04 -19.11
N ALA A 176 -1.28 -1.94 -18.47
CA ALA A 176 -0.47 -1.24 -17.48
C ALA A 176 -0.24 -2.10 -16.22
N ILE A 177 -1.25 -2.81 -15.72
CA ILE A 177 -1.11 -3.74 -14.59
C ILE A 177 -0.13 -4.86 -14.94
N GLU A 178 -0.23 -5.44 -16.13
CA GLU A 178 0.68 -6.50 -16.61
C GLU A 178 2.13 -5.98 -16.66
N THR A 179 2.34 -4.82 -17.30
CA THR A 179 3.67 -4.17 -17.41
C THR A 179 4.28 -3.90 -16.03
N LEU A 180 3.47 -3.41 -15.09
CA LEU A 180 3.92 -3.13 -13.72
C LEU A 180 4.20 -4.41 -12.92
N SER A 181 3.40 -5.46 -13.13
CA SER A 181 3.59 -6.76 -12.48
C SER A 181 4.88 -7.44 -12.96
N ASP A 182 5.15 -7.38 -14.27
CA ASP A 182 6.41 -7.87 -14.85
C ASP A 182 7.61 -7.11 -14.30
N LYS A 183 7.47 -5.79 -14.09
CA LYS A 183 8.52 -4.97 -13.48
C LYS A 183 8.84 -5.43 -12.05
N VAL A 184 7.83 -5.75 -11.24
CA VAL A 184 8.04 -6.30 -9.89
C VAL A 184 8.69 -7.69 -9.95
N GLY A 185 8.19 -8.58 -10.83
CA GLY A 185 8.74 -9.93 -10.99
C GLY A 185 10.20 -9.96 -11.44
N ASN A 186 10.62 -9.01 -12.26
CA ASN A 186 12.02 -8.87 -12.69
C ASN A 186 12.92 -8.20 -11.64
N VAL A 187 12.33 -7.41 -10.73
CA VAL A 187 13.05 -6.61 -9.72
C VAL A 187 13.23 -7.38 -8.41
N LEU A 188 12.38 -8.36 -8.12
CA LEU A 188 12.54 -9.31 -7.04
C LEU A 188 13.18 -10.60 -7.59
N PRO A 189 14.51 -10.73 -7.62
CA PRO A 189 15.12 -12.03 -7.92
C PRO A 189 14.56 -13.04 -6.92
N ALA A 190 14.29 -14.27 -7.39
CA ALA A 190 13.84 -15.37 -6.56
C ALA A 190 14.68 -15.39 -5.28
N THR A 191 14.02 -15.28 -4.12
CA THR A 191 14.66 -15.17 -2.80
C THR A 191 15.66 -16.31 -2.67
N ASP A 192 16.95 -16.00 -2.81
CA ASP A 192 18.01 -16.92 -2.44
C ASP A 192 17.90 -17.04 -0.91
N GLU A 193 17.63 -18.24 -0.39
CA GLU A 193 17.46 -18.50 1.07
C GLU A 193 18.72 -18.17 1.89
N LYS A 194 19.75 -17.64 1.25
CA LYS A 194 21.04 -17.28 1.80
C LYS A 194 20.97 -15.88 2.40
N TYR A 195 20.95 -15.84 3.72
CA TYR A 195 21.12 -14.64 4.55
C TYR A 195 22.37 -13.79 4.22
N GLU A 196 23.31 -14.33 3.45
CA GLU A 196 24.51 -13.63 2.97
C GLU A 196 24.19 -12.50 1.98
N ALA A 197 23.05 -12.56 1.29
CA ALA A 197 22.61 -11.52 0.34
C ALA A 197 21.85 -10.36 1.01
N LEU A 198 21.61 -10.41 2.33
CA LEU A 198 20.95 -9.34 3.05
C LEU A 198 21.90 -8.15 3.24
N ASP A 199 21.48 -6.96 2.81
CA ASP A 199 22.25 -5.74 2.98
C ASP A 199 22.34 -5.37 4.47
N LYS A 200 23.53 -5.62 5.04
CA LYS A 200 23.84 -5.32 6.45
C LYS A 200 23.84 -3.81 6.76
N ASN A 201 23.77 -2.95 5.74
CA ASN A 201 23.70 -1.50 5.90
C ASN A 201 22.26 -0.98 5.96
N ALA A 202 21.26 -1.80 5.60
CA ALA A 202 19.85 -1.44 5.79
C ALA A 202 19.44 -1.37 7.27
N LEU A 203 20.23 -2.02 8.14
CA LEU A 203 20.03 -2.01 9.59
C LEU A 203 20.89 -0.89 10.22
N ASN A 204 20.24 0.04 10.93
CA ASN A 204 20.97 1.00 11.74
C ASN A 204 21.66 0.27 12.90
N LYS A 205 22.97 0.03 12.78
CA LYS A 205 23.77 -0.77 13.71
C LYS A 205 23.73 -0.22 15.13
N ASP A 206 23.64 1.10 15.30
CA ASP A 206 23.63 1.74 16.61
C ASP A 206 22.26 1.58 17.28
N GLN A 207 21.17 1.70 16.52
CA GLN A 207 19.82 1.43 17.03
C GLN A 207 19.58 -0.05 17.30
N PHE A 208 20.10 -0.94 16.46
CA PHE A 208 20.03 -2.39 16.68
C PHE A 208 20.79 -2.77 17.96
N LYS A 209 22.01 -2.26 18.15
CA LYS A 209 22.77 -2.45 19.39
C LYS A 209 22.06 -1.86 20.60
N ALA A 210 21.48 -0.68 20.49
CA ALA A 210 20.73 -0.04 21.57
C ALA A 210 19.48 -0.83 21.97
N SER A 211 18.77 -1.42 20.99
CA SER A 211 17.57 -2.25 21.22
C SER A 211 17.91 -3.57 21.93
N HIS A 212 19.12 -4.08 21.74
CA HIS A 212 19.66 -5.26 22.43
C HIS A 212 20.44 -4.91 23.71
N ASN A 213 20.58 -3.62 24.05
CA ASN A 213 21.28 -3.22 25.25
C ASN A 213 20.38 -3.46 26.47
N THR A 214 20.76 -4.41 27.32
CA THR A 214 20.01 -4.79 28.53
C THR A 214 20.08 -3.72 29.62
N GLU A 215 20.89 -2.68 29.45
CA GLU A 215 20.99 -1.54 30.37
C GLU A 215 19.66 -0.75 30.51
N GLY A 216 18.72 -0.91 29.57
CA GLY A 216 17.36 -0.36 29.65
C GLY A 216 16.31 -1.28 30.31
N ILE A 217 16.70 -2.49 30.73
CA ILE A 217 15.85 -3.41 31.50
C ILE A 217 15.99 -3.05 32.98
N THR A 218 15.28 -2.02 33.41
CA THR A 218 15.18 -1.70 34.84
C THR A 218 14.15 -2.58 35.52
N LEU A 219 14.31 -2.82 36.82
CA LEU A 219 13.36 -3.57 37.64
C LEU A 219 11.93 -3.00 37.50
N GLU A 220 11.82 -1.68 37.37
CA GLU A 220 10.59 -0.90 37.18
C GLU A 220 9.91 -1.18 35.82
N ARG A 221 10.70 -1.40 34.75
CA ARG A 221 10.21 -1.79 33.41
C ARG A 221 9.77 -3.25 33.39
N LEU A 222 10.48 -4.13 34.10
CA LEU A 222 10.07 -5.53 34.31
C LEU A 222 8.75 -5.64 35.07
N THR A 223 8.54 -4.83 36.11
CA THR A 223 7.28 -4.84 36.88
C THR A 223 6.09 -4.34 36.04
N LYS A 224 6.31 -3.37 35.15
CA LYS A 224 5.26 -2.89 34.22
C LYS A 224 4.90 -3.85 33.08
N LEU A 225 5.80 -4.77 32.72
CA LEU A 225 5.58 -5.73 31.64
C LEU A 225 5.03 -7.08 32.14
N LEU A 226 5.25 -7.40 33.42
CA LEU A 226 4.83 -8.66 34.04
C LEU A 226 3.60 -8.52 34.97
N GLY A 227 3.16 -7.30 35.25
CA GLY A 227 1.93 -6.99 35.98
C GLY A 227 0.84 -6.51 35.05
#